data_AF-A0A9E5K4Q8-F1
#
_entry.id   AF-A0A9E5K4Q8-F1
#
_cell.length_a   1.000
_cell.length_b   1.000
_cell.length_c   1.000
_cell.angle_alpha   90.00
_cell.angle_beta   90.00
_cell.angle_gamma   90.00
#
_symmetry.space_group_name_H-M   'P 1'
#
loop_
_entity.id
_entity.type
_entity.pdbx_description
1 polymer ?
#
loop_
_entity_poly.entity_id
_entity_poly.type
_entity_poly.pdbx_seq_one_letter_code
_entity_poly.pdbx_strand_id
1 'polypeptide(L)'
;PQTAIPPQLQKVPHPLILENIGNMLSRPFINSALEPKLPRDQMLHARYAKAVPDLVREGDELRIQLRGAETDPNLSQRINGWMDAAKQVFMNFETVMQNKDKTQEDLAKVNLEIRTLFQKGDRDLGMMIAGSIGRPRGDQISWLLALCKHELAEQQQRRFDIQSKSSTPTQLAQQDRLNKWKDCESAWRRYLEEFPVGAGAPHGKLLWGYALANIGDKESAINAWQDVSRPMAPQEKAARLFLAKSLKDKK
;
A
#
# COMPACT_ATOMS: atom_id res chain seq x y z
N PRO A 1 -14.01 -6.39 -9.08
CA PRO A 1 -13.49 -5.01 -8.87
C PRO A 1 -14.31 -4.29 -7.80
N GLN A 2 -13.92 -4.44 -6.53
CA GLN A 2 -14.47 -3.64 -5.42
C GLN A 2 -13.60 -2.38 -5.29
N THR A 3 -13.88 -1.40 -6.14
CA THR A 3 -13.32 -0.03 -6.06
C THR A 3 -14.45 1.00 -5.88
N ALA A 4 -15.65 0.54 -5.57
CA ALA A 4 -16.79 1.40 -5.32
C ALA A 4 -16.86 1.75 -3.83
N ILE A 5 -17.10 3.02 -3.53
CA ILE A 5 -17.52 3.46 -2.19
C ILE A 5 -18.68 2.53 -1.77
N PRO A 6 -18.62 1.90 -0.59
CA PRO A 6 -19.64 0.98 -0.11
C PRO A 6 -21.04 1.62 -0.25
N PRO A 7 -22.07 0.89 -0.71
CA PRO A 7 -23.41 1.45 -0.91
C PRO A 7 -23.94 2.22 0.30
N GLN A 8 -23.59 1.77 1.51
CA GLN A 8 -23.93 2.40 2.79
C GLN A 8 -23.35 3.81 2.90
N LEU A 9 -22.14 4.04 2.38
CA LEU A 9 -21.43 5.32 2.41
C LEU A 9 -21.78 6.23 1.22
N GLN A 10 -22.66 5.79 0.30
CA GLN A 10 -23.14 6.63 -0.81
C GLN A 10 -24.32 7.51 -0.40
N LYS A 11 -25.05 7.16 0.66
CA LYS A 11 -26.24 7.88 1.14
C LYS A 11 -25.98 8.51 2.50
N VAL A 12 -25.05 9.45 2.52
CA VAL A 12 -24.61 10.11 3.75
C VAL A 12 -25.60 11.21 4.15
N PRO A 13 -26.04 11.26 5.42
CA PRO A 13 -27.14 12.13 5.82
C PRO A 13 -26.74 13.59 6.05
N HIS A 14 -25.44 13.91 6.08
CA HIS A 14 -24.96 15.27 6.30
C HIS A 14 -23.58 15.51 5.64
N PRO A 15 -23.31 16.70 5.07
CA PRO A 15 -22.03 17.03 4.42
C PRO A 15 -20.79 16.82 5.29
N LEU A 16 -20.86 17.14 6.59
CA LEU A 16 -19.73 16.94 7.52
C LEU A 16 -19.36 15.45 7.69
N ILE A 17 -20.34 14.55 7.61
CA ILE A 17 -20.04 13.11 7.65
C ILE A 17 -19.37 12.69 6.36
N LEU A 18 -19.84 13.21 5.22
CA LEU A 18 -19.25 12.94 3.91
C LEU A 18 -17.80 13.42 3.85
N GLU A 19 -17.52 14.61 4.38
CA GLU A 19 -16.16 15.14 4.50
C GLU A 19 -15.29 14.23 5.37
N ASN A 20 -15.78 13.78 6.53
CA ASN A 20 -14.99 12.89 7.39
C ASN A 20 -14.71 11.53 6.72
N ILE A 21 -15.71 10.90 6.11
CA ILE A 21 -15.53 9.66 5.34
C ILE A 21 -14.55 9.89 4.18
N GLY A 22 -14.68 11.00 3.46
CA GLY A 22 -13.78 11.39 2.37
C GLY A 22 -12.34 11.56 2.86
N ASN A 23 -12.14 12.19 4.00
CA ASN A 23 -10.83 12.31 4.66
C ASN A 23 -10.30 10.93 5.05
N MET A 24 -11.09 10.06 5.66
CA MET A 24 -10.66 8.70 6.01
C MET A 24 -10.27 7.86 4.77
N LEU A 25 -11.00 8.00 3.66
CA LEU A 25 -10.71 7.32 2.39
C LEU A 25 -9.44 7.84 1.70
N SER A 26 -9.25 9.16 1.68
CA SER A 26 -8.17 9.80 0.92
C SER A 26 -6.86 9.92 1.69
N ARG A 27 -6.93 10.11 3.02
CA ARG A 27 -5.76 10.38 3.88
C ARG A 27 -4.65 9.34 3.77
N PRO A 28 -4.89 8.01 3.67
CA PRO A 28 -3.81 7.05 3.48
C PRO A 28 -3.00 7.30 2.20
N PHE A 29 -3.66 7.71 1.12
CA PHE A 29 -3.00 8.03 -0.16
C PHE A 29 -2.30 9.38 -0.11
N ILE A 30 -2.96 10.41 0.43
CA ILE A 30 -2.40 11.76 0.57
C ILE A 30 -1.15 11.71 1.46
N ASN A 31 -1.25 11.07 2.63
CA ASN A 31 -0.15 10.91 3.55
C ASN A 31 1.03 10.22 2.86
N SER A 32 0.77 9.09 2.21
CA SER A 32 1.81 8.37 1.48
C SER A 32 2.47 9.21 0.38
N ALA A 33 1.79 10.19 -0.20
CA ALA A 33 2.30 10.99 -1.30
C ALA A 33 3.08 12.22 -0.81
N LEU A 34 2.56 12.91 0.22
CA LEU A 34 2.94 14.29 0.56
C LEU A 34 3.55 14.44 1.96
N GLU A 35 3.30 13.52 2.89
CA GLU A 35 3.72 13.74 4.28
C GLU A 35 5.21 13.42 4.47
N PRO A 36 5.98 14.34 5.09
CA PRO A 36 7.39 14.14 5.32
C PRO A 36 7.63 13.02 6.32
N LYS A 37 8.81 12.41 6.24
CA LYS A 37 9.27 11.32 7.10
C LYS A 37 8.49 10.00 6.97
N LEU A 38 7.44 9.94 6.16
CA LEU A 38 6.74 8.70 5.80
C LEU A 38 7.52 7.90 4.75
N PRO A 39 7.16 6.62 4.50
CA PRO A 39 8.00 5.73 3.70
C PRO A 39 8.40 6.26 2.32
N ARG A 40 7.48 6.89 1.60
CA ARG A 40 7.77 7.45 0.28
C ARG A 40 8.82 8.56 0.35
N ASP A 41 8.71 9.48 1.31
CA ASP A 41 9.71 10.52 1.55
C ASP A 41 11.08 9.91 1.90
N GLN A 42 11.11 8.90 2.78
CA GLN A 42 12.35 8.17 3.09
C GLN A 42 12.96 7.53 1.84
N MET A 43 12.14 6.94 0.96
CA MET A 43 12.59 6.36 -0.32
C MET A 43 13.19 7.41 -1.26
N LEU A 44 12.56 8.58 -1.39
CA LEU A 44 13.08 9.68 -2.21
C LEU A 44 14.45 10.17 -1.71
N HIS A 45 14.72 10.03 -0.42
CA HIS A 45 16.01 10.31 0.20
C HIS A 45 16.95 9.09 0.30
N ALA A 46 16.68 8.02 -0.44
CA ALA A 46 17.44 6.77 -0.44
C ALA A 46 17.59 6.08 0.94
N ARG A 47 16.68 6.35 1.88
CA ARG A 47 16.63 5.77 3.24
C ARG A 47 15.75 4.53 3.28
N TYR A 48 15.97 3.60 2.35
CA TYR A 48 15.13 2.40 2.17
C TYR A 48 15.05 1.52 3.42
N ALA A 49 16.16 1.37 4.16
CA ALA A 49 16.18 0.60 5.41
C ALA A 49 15.26 1.16 6.50
N LYS A 50 14.98 2.48 6.47
CA LYS A 50 14.01 3.12 7.38
C LYS A 50 12.57 2.99 6.88
N ALA A 51 12.36 2.99 5.55
CA ALA A 51 11.04 2.86 4.94
C ALA A 51 10.43 1.45 5.10
N VAL A 52 11.26 0.40 5.02
CA VAL A 52 10.81 -1.00 5.01
C VAL A 52 9.95 -1.37 6.24
N PRO A 53 10.38 -1.12 7.50
CA PRO A 53 9.57 -1.47 8.67
C PRO A 53 8.21 -0.79 8.70
N ASP A 54 8.14 0.48 8.29
CA ASP A 54 6.89 1.23 8.25
C ASP A 54 5.94 0.69 7.17
N LEU A 55 6.45 0.33 5.98
CA LEU A 55 5.64 -0.29 4.92
C LEU A 55 5.12 -1.67 5.33
N VAL A 56 5.93 -2.46 6.04
CA VAL A 56 5.49 -3.77 6.57
C VAL A 56 4.37 -3.57 7.58
N ARG A 57 4.55 -2.67 8.55
CA ARG A 57 3.54 -2.35 9.56
C ARG A 57 2.24 -1.88 8.92
N GLU A 58 2.30 -0.94 7.98
CA GLU A 58 1.12 -0.43 7.27
C GLU A 58 0.40 -1.55 6.50
N GLY A 59 1.15 -2.41 5.81
CA GLY A 59 0.58 -3.53 5.07
C GLY A 59 -0.08 -4.58 5.97
N ASP A 60 0.47 -4.82 7.16
CA ASP A 60 -0.10 -5.76 8.13
C ASP A 60 -1.36 -5.18 8.80
N GLU A 61 -1.35 -3.91 9.19
CA GLU A 61 -2.52 -3.18 9.69
C GLU A 61 -3.67 -3.23 8.67
N LEU A 62 -3.38 -2.94 7.40
CA LEU A 62 -4.38 -2.98 6.32
C LEU A 62 -4.95 -4.39 6.13
N ARG A 63 -4.12 -5.43 6.16
CA ARG A 63 -4.56 -6.82 6.02
C ARG A 63 -5.46 -7.27 7.16
N ILE A 64 -5.14 -6.86 8.39
CA ILE A 64 -5.98 -7.14 9.57
C ILE A 64 -7.36 -6.49 9.41
N GLN A 65 -7.39 -5.22 9.02
CA GLN A 65 -8.65 -4.49 8.83
C GLN A 65 -9.48 -5.05 7.67
N LEU A 66 -8.84 -5.37 6.54
CA LEU A 66 -9.49 -6.00 5.39
C LEU A 66 -10.10 -7.35 5.76
N ARG A 67 -9.33 -8.22 6.44
CA ARG A 67 -9.85 -9.51 6.92
C ARG A 67 -11.01 -9.31 7.90
N GLY A 68 -10.92 -8.34 8.80
CA GLY A 68 -12.02 -7.97 9.69
C GLY A 68 -13.29 -7.60 8.91
N ALA A 69 -13.15 -6.80 7.85
CA ALA A 69 -14.26 -6.41 6.99
C ALA A 69 -14.88 -7.57 6.20
N GLU A 70 -14.06 -8.52 5.73
CA GLU A 70 -14.51 -9.70 4.98
C GLU A 70 -15.19 -10.76 5.87
N THR A 71 -14.74 -10.89 7.11
CA THR A 71 -15.16 -11.97 8.02
C THR A 71 -16.28 -11.59 8.98
N ASP A 72 -16.59 -10.30 9.14
CA ASP A 72 -17.64 -9.84 10.06
C ASP A 72 -19.00 -9.71 9.35
N PRO A 73 -19.93 -10.66 9.55
CA PRO A 73 -21.25 -10.62 8.89
C PRO A 73 -22.13 -9.47 9.40
N ASN A 74 -21.85 -8.94 10.59
CA ASN A 74 -22.65 -7.92 11.25
C ASN A 74 -22.14 -6.50 10.99
N LEU A 75 -20.98 -6.33 10.34
CA LEU A 75 -20.38 -5.02 10.09
C LEU A 75 -21.35 -4.08 9.36
N SER A 76 -22.01 -4.58 8.32
CA SER A 76 -22.99 -3.78 7.55
C SER A 76 -24.17 -3.31 8.42
N GLN A 77 -24.65 -4.17 9.33
CA GLN A 77 -25.75 -3.81 10.23
C GLN A 77 -25.32 -2.75 11.25
N ARG A 78 -24.11 -2.88 11.83
CA ARG A 78 -23.59 -1.89 12.78
C ARG A 78 -23.35 -0.53 12.12
N ILE A 79 -22.84 -0.52 10.89
CA ILE A 79 -22.71 0.72 10.10
C ILE A 79 -24.08 1.35 9.84
N ASN A 80 -25.09 0.57 9.47
CA ASN A 80 -26.44 1.12 9.28
C ASN A 80 -27.00 1.72 10.58
N GLY A 81 -26.83 1.04 11.71
CA GLY A 81 -27.22 1.58 13.02
C GLY A 81 -26.46 2.86 13.38
N TRP A 82 -25.17 2.92 13.06
CA TRP A 82 -24.37 4.13 13.22
C TRP A 82 -24.88 5.28 12.33
N MET A 83 -25.23 4.99 11.07
CA MET A 83 -25.80 5.98 10.13
C MET A 83 -27.15 6.51 10.60
N ASP A 84 -27.99 5.67 11.20
CA ASP A 84 -29.27 6.10 11.78
C ASP A 84 -29.08 6.97 13.02
N ALA A 85 -28.12 6.62 13.89
CA ALA A 85 -27.73 7.50 15.00
C ALA A 85 -27.15 8.83 14.49
N ALA A 86 -26.37 8.80 13.41
CA ALA A 86 -25.80 9.99 12.80
C ALA A 86 -26.90 10.94 12.28
N LYS A 87 -27.95 10.42 11.64
CA LYS A 87 -29.11 11.23 11.24
C LYS A 87 -29.69 12.01 12.42
N GLN A 88 -29.90 11.36 13.56
CA GLN A 88 -30.48 12.00 14.74
C GLN A 88 -29.57 13.10 15.31
N VAL A 89 -28.27 12.81 15.44
CA VAL A 89 -27.29 13.79 15.95
C VAL A 89 -27.21 15.02 15.04
N PHE A 90 -27.19 14.82 13.71
CA PHE A 90 -27.09 15.93 12.78
C PHE A 90 -28.40 16.70 12.60
N MET A 91 -29.57 16.06 12.75
CA MET A 91 -30.85 16.77 12.88
C MET A 91 -30.87 17.67 14.12
N ASN A 92 -30.36 17.19 15.26
CA ASN A 92 -30.22 18.01 16.47
C ASN A 92 -29.25 19.18 16.26
N PHE A 93 -28.11 18.92 15.61
CA PHE A 93 -27.16 19.98 15.23
C PHE A 93 -27.80 21.06 14.37
N GLU A 94 -28.52 20.70 13.31
CA GLU A 94 -29.21 21.68 12.47
C GLU A 94 -30.26 22.48 13.25
N THR A 95 -31.02 21.82 14.12
CA THR A 95 -32.02 22.47 14.98
C THR A 95 -31.37 23.50 15.91
N VAL A 96 -30.27 23.14 16.58
CA VAL A 96 -29.53 24.06 17.46
C VAL A 96 -28.90 25.19 16.65
N MET A 97 -28.35 24.92 15.46
CA MET A 97 -27.74 25.94 14.62
C MET A 97 -28.77 26.97 14.11
N GLN A 98 -29.99 26.53 13.82
CA GLN A 98 -31.11 27.39 13.41
C GLN A 98 -31.73 28.20 14.56
N ASN A 99 -31.56 27.76 15.81
CA ASN A 99 -32.03 28.51 16.97
C ASN A 99 -31.27 29.84 17.11
N LYS A 100 -32.04 30.94 17.20
CA LYS A 100 -31.51 32.31 17.37
C LYS A 100 -31.00 32.55 18.79
N ASP A 101 -31.58 31.88 19.77
CA ASP A 101 -31.25 32.03 21.20
C ASP A 101 -30.33 30.91 21.70
N LYS A 102 -29.61 30.23 20.78
CA LYS A 102 -28.69 29.15 21.14
C LYS A 102 -27.64 29.64 22.13
N THR A 103 -27.43 28.86 23.19
CA THR A 103 -26.42 29.15 24.19
C THR A 103 -25.10 28.47 23.83
N GLN A 104 -24.01 28.90 24.48
CA GLN A 104 -22.72 28.23 24.35
C GLN A 104 -22.76 26.79 24.89
N GLU A 105 -23.64 26.51 25.86
CA GLU A 105 -23.86 25.18 26.43
C GLU A 105 -24.54 24.25 25.41
N ASP A 106 -25.54 24.74 24.66
CA ASP A 106 -26.18 23.99 23.59
C ASP A 106 -25.18 23.56 22.51
N LEU A 107 -24.30 24.50 22.11
CA LEU A 107 -23.22 24.22 21.16
C LEU A 107 -22.22 23.20 21.71
N ALA A 108 -21.85 23.30 22.98
CA ALA A 108 -20.93 22.37 23.63
C ALA A 108 -21.52 20.95 23.67
N LYS A 109 -22.80 20.83 23.99
CA LYS A 109 -23.53 19.55 24.05
C LYS A 109 -23.58 18.87 22.69
N VAL A 110 -24.00 19.58 21.65
CA VAL A 110 -24.05 19.01 20.30
C VAL A 110 -22.67 18.62 19.79
N ASN A 111 -21.64 19.43 20.04
CA ASN A 111 -20.26 19.09 19.67
C ASN A 111 -19.75 17.84 20.42
N LEU A 112 -20.21 17.60 21.66
CA LEU A 112 -19.91 16.37 22.39
C LEU A 112 -20.64 15.16 21.79
N GLU A 113 -21.91 15.33 21.39
CA GLU A 113 -22.69 14.29 20.71
C GLU A 113 -22.04 13.87 19.38
N ILE A 114 -21.62 14.84 18.56
CA ILE A 114 -20.91 14.58 17.29
C ILE A 114 -19.59 13.84 17.54
N ARG A 115 -18.79 14.26 18.52
CA ARG A 115 -17.53 13.58 18.86
C ARG A 115 -17.76 12.15 19.32
N THR A 116 -18.77 11.95 20.17
CA THR A 116 -19.14 10.63 20.70
C THR A 116 -19.63 9.71 19.58
N LEU A 117 -20.41 10.24 18.62
CA LEU A 117 -20.88 9.50 17.44
C LEU A 117 -19.69 8.95 16.65
N PHE A 118 -18.71 9.79 16.30
CA PHE A 118 -17.56 9.33 15.52
C PHE A 118 -16.67 8.37 16.32
N GLN A 119 -16.45 8.59 17.61
CA GLN A 119 -15.70 7.66 18.46
C GLN A 119 -16.33 6.26 18.50
N LYS A 120 -17.67 6.17 18.59
CA LYS A 120 -18.38 4.88 18.58
C LYS A 120 -18.29 4.17 17.22
N GLY A 121 -18.24 4.93 16.13
CA GLY A 121 -18.17 4.39 14.77
C GLY A 121 -16.76 4.11 14.26
N ASP A 122 -15.72 4.66 14.90
CA ASP A 122 -14.36 4.72 14.36
C ASP A 122 -13.82 3.37 13.88
N ARG A 123 -13.96 2.33 14.71
CA ARG A 123 -13.52 0.97 14.37
C ARG A 123 -14.26 0.39 13.17
N ASP A 124 -15.59 0.46 13.19
CA ASP A 124 -16.43 -0.16 12.15
C ASP A 124 -16.29 0.59 10.82
N LEU A 125 -16.25 1.93 10.87
CA LEU A 125 -15.96 2.78 9.71
C LEU A 125 -14.56 2.48 9.16
N GLY A 126 -13.56 2.36 10.03
CA GLY A 126 -12.21 1.96 9.66
C GLY A 126 -12.16 0.63 8.94
N MET A 127 -12.87 -0.39 9.42
CA MET A 127 -12.97 -1.70 8.74
C MET A 127 -13.65 -1.58 7.37
N MET A 128 -14.80 -0.88 7.29
CA MET A 128 -15.51 -0.71 6.02
C MET A 128 -14.67 0.07 4.98
N ILE A 129 -13.94 1.09 5.42
CA ILE A 129 -13.02 1.87 4.58
C ILE A 129 -11.84 1.02 4.13
N ALA A 130 -11.23 0.24 5.04
CA ALA A 130 -10.17 -0.69 4.70
C ALA A 130 -10.62 -1.74 3.67
N GLY A 131 -11.88 -2.21 3.74
CA GLY A 131 -12.47 -3.05 2.69
C GLY A 131 -12.50 -2.37 1.32
N SER A 132 -12.65 -1.05 1.28
CA SER A 132 -12.76 -0.27 0.05
C SER A 132 -11.39 0.11 -0.54
N ILE A 133 -10.44 0.50 0.32
CA ILE A 133 -9.10 0.94 -0.09
C ILE A 133 -8.07 -0.19 -0.06
N GLY A 134 -8.40 -1.34 0.54
CA GLY A 134 -7.48 -2.43 0.84
C GLY A 134 -6.70 -2.90 -0.38
N ARG A 135 -7.38 -3.10 -1.50
CA ARG A 135 -6.74 -3.52 -2.74
C ARG A 135 -5.86 -2.43 -3.38
N PRO A 136 -6.35 -1.21 -3.68
CA PRO A 136 -5.51 -0.19 -4.29
C PRO A 136 -4.36 0.28 -3.38
N ARG A 137 -4.57 0.36 -2.07
CA ARG A 137 -3.51 0.73 -1.13
C ARG A 137 -2.53 -0.42 -0.92
N GLY A 138 -3.03 -1.66 -0.84
CA GLY A 138 -2.20 -2.86 -0.76
C GLY A 138 -1.23 -2.98 -1.95
N ASP A 139 -1.71 -2.76 -3.18
CA ASP A 139 -0.89 -2.73 -4.40
C ASP A 139 0.26 -1.74 -4.25
N GLN A 140 -0.05 -0.50 -3.85
CA GLN A 140 0.96 0.55 -3.64
C GLN A 140 1.99 0.18 -2.55
N ILE A 141 1.53 -0.30 -1.39
CA ILE A 141 2.43 -0.67 -0.28
C ILE A 141 3.37 -1.80 -0.71
N SER A 142 2.82 -2.87 -1.31
CA SER A 142 3.60 -4.03 -1.73
C SER A 142 4.59 -3.67 -2.84
N TRP A 143 4.20 -2.81 -3.78
CA TRP A 143 5.09 -2.31 -4.82
C TRP A 143 6.24 -1.46 -4.24
N LEU A 144 5.94 -0.51 -3.34
CA LEU A 144 6.96 0.32 -2.68
C LEU A 144 7.92 -0.52 -1.83
N LEU A 145 7.41 -1.54 -1.14
CA LEU A 145 8.20 -2.47 -0.34
C LEU A 145 9.17 -3.27 -1.22
N ALA A 146 8.68 -3.82 -2.34
CA ALA A 146 9.51 -4.56 -3.28
C ALA A 146 10.60 -3.69 -3.92
N LEU A 147 10.27 -2.43 -4.27
CA LEU A 147 11.25 -1.45 -4.71
C LEU A 147 12.31 -1.16 -3.65
N CYS A 148 11.93 -0.93 -2.40
CA CYS A 148 12.91 -0.70 -1.32
C CYS A 148 13.87 -1.87 -1.18
N LYS A 149 13.36 -3.10 -1.26
CA LYS A 149 14.20 -4.32 -1.18
C LYS A 149 15.12 -4.44 -2.40
N HIS A 150 14.65 -4.06 -3.58
CA HIS A 150 15.46 -4.01 -4.79
C HIS A 150 16.61 -3.00 -4.67
N GLU A 151 16.32 -1.77 -4.26
CA GLU A 151 17.36 -0.74 -4.07
C GLU A 151 18.37 -1.12 -2.98
N LEU A 152 17.93 -1.77 -1.90
CA LEU A 152 18.84 -2.31 -0.89
C LEU A 152 19.75 -3.42 -1.44
N ALA A 153 19.23 -4.27 -2.33
CA ALA A 153 20.01 -5.31 -2.99
C ALA A 153 21.03 -4.70 -3.97
N GLU A 154 20.62 -3.72 -4.77
CA GLU A 154 21.49 -2.92 -5.65
C GLU A 154 22.62 -2.23 -4.87
N GLN A 155 22.30 -1.56 -3.75
CA GLN A 155 23.31 -0.93 -2.89
C GLN A 155 24.32 -1.95 -2.34
N GLN A 156 23.84 -3.11 -1.90
CA GLN A 156 24.71 -4.17 -1.38
C GLN A 156 25.56 -4.80 -2.49
N GLN A 157 25.00 -5.00 -3.69
CA GLN A 157 25.71 -5.49 -4.86
C GLN A 157 26.86 -4.54 -5.24
N ARG A 158 26.59 -3.22 -5.32
CA ARG A 158 27.64 -2.22 -5.64
C ARG A 158 28.76 -2.21 -4.61
N ARG A 159 28.44 -2.31 -3.32
CA ARG A 159 29.45 -2.41 -2.25
C ARG A 159 30.30 -3.66 -2.40
N PHE A 160 29.67 -4.80 -2.68
CA PHE A 160 30.35 -6.05 -2.94
C PHE A 160 31.28 -5.95 -4.16
N ASP A 161 30.80 -5.35 -5.26
CA ASP A 161 31.57 -5.20 -6.50
C ASP A 161 32.81 -4.31 -6.29
N ILE A 162 32.67 -3.20 -5.56
CA ILE A 162 33.81 -2.34 -5.21
C ILE A 162 34.81 -3.09 -4.35
N GLN A 163 34.36 -3.81 -3.32
CA GLN A 163 35.24 -4.61 -2.47
C GLN A 163 35.97 -5.69 -3.26
N SER A 164 35.27 -6.38 -4.16
CA SER A 164 35.83 -7.46 -4.98
C SER A 164 36.94 -7.02 -5.93
N LYS A 165 36.99 -5.72 -6.27
CA LYS A 165 38.06 -5.14 -7.10
C LYS A 165 39.34 -4.88 -6.31
N SER A 166 39.24 -4.62 -5.00
CA SER A 166 40.40 -4.30 -4.15
C SER A 166 40.90 -5.50 -3.35
N SER A 167 40.05 -6.45 -3.01
CA SER A 167 40.43 -7.66 -2.28
C SER A 167 39.48 -8.83 -2.56
N THR A 168 39.93 -10.04 -2.28
CA THR A 168 39.09 -11.23 -2.35
C THR A 168 37.92 -11.10 -1.36
N PRO A 169 36.65 -11.14 -1.82
CA PRO A 169 35.51 -11.03 -0.93
C PRO A 169 35.45 -12.16 0.09
N THR A 170 35.04 -11.83 1.32
CA THR A 170 34.80 -12.85 2.34
C THR A 170 33.53 -13.64 2.04
N GLN A 171 33.46 -14.88 2.54
CA GLN A 171 32.25 -15.69 2.42
C GLN A 171 31.03 -14.99 3.05
N LEU A 172 31.22 -14.27 4.15
CA LEU A 172 30.16 -13.49 4.80
C LEU A 172 29.63 -12.39 3.87
N ALA A 173 30.52 -11.62 3.21
CA ALA A 173 30.11 -10.57 2.27
C ALA A 173 29.34 -11.14 1.07
N GLN A 174 29.73 -12.32 0.59
CA GLN A 174 29.03 -13.03 -0.48
C GLN A 174 27.63 -13.49 -0.02
N GLN A 175 27.52 -14.01 1.20
CA GLN A 175 26.25 -14.45 1.77
C GLN A 175 25.29 -13.27 2.00
N ASP A 176 25.80 -12.15 2.54
CA ASP A 176 24.99 -10.95 2.79
C ASP A 176 24.43 -10.38 1.49
N ARG A 177 25.27 -10.29 0.44
CA ARG A 177 24.84 -9.91 -0.91
C ARG A 177 23.73 -10.82 -1.42
N LEU A 178 23.91 -12.13 -1.31
CA LEU A 178 22.91 -13.10 -1.77
C LEU A 178 21.60 -12.99 -0.98
N ASN A 179 21.68 -12.79 0.35
CA ASN A 179 20.50 -12.62 1.20
C ASN A 179 19.68 -11.39 0.80
N LYS A 180 20.31 -10.26 0.44
CA LYS A 180 19.58 -9.08 -0.04
C LYS A 180 18.86 -9.33 -1.36
N TRP A 181 19.47 -10.07 -2.27
CA TRP A 181 18.78 -10.45 -3.51
C TRP A 181 17.63 -11.43 -3.25
N LYS A 182 17.77 -12.39 -2.33
CA LYS A 182 16.67 -13.28 -1.91
C LYS A 182 15.51 -12.52 -1.27
N ASP A 183 15.78 -11.54 -0.43
CA ASP A 183 14.75 -10.65 0.13
C ASP A 183 14.02 -9.88 -0.99
N CYS A 184 14.77 -9.37 -1.98
CA CYS A 184 14.22 -8.67 -3.14
C CYS A 184 13.34 -9.58 -4.00
N GLU A 185 13.83 -10.78 -4.33
CA GLU A 185 13.07 -11.78 -5.09
C GLU A 185 11.76 -12.11 -4.38
N SER A 186 11.81 -12.42 -3.09
CA SER A 186 10.65 -12.79 -2.30
C SER A 186 9.60 -11.67 -2.26
N ALA A 187 10.04 -10.42 -2.12
CA ALA A 187 9.15 -9.26 -2.13
C ALA A 187 8.46 -9.06 -3.49
N TRP A 188 9.20 -9.20 -4.60
CA TRP A 188 8.64 -9.10 -5.94
C TRP A 188 7.70 -10.25 -6.28
N ARG A 189 8.07 -11.49 -5.93
CA ARG A 189 7.22 -12.66 -6.10
C ARG A 189 5.88 -12.47 -5.39
N ARG A 190 5.92 -12.09 -4.10
CA ARG A 190 4.70 -11.80 -3.33
C ARG A 190 3.84 -10.72 -3.98
N TYR A 191 4.46 -9.62 -4.43
CA TYR A 191 3.75 -8.56 -5.14
C TYR A 191 3.04 -9.07 -6.39
N LEU A 192 3.72 -9.89 -7.21
CA LEU A 192 3.19 -10.42 -8.46
C LEU A 192 2.12 -11.51 -8.23
N GLU A 193 2.21 -12.27 -7.15
CA GLU A 193 1.19 -13.23 -6.72
C GLU A 193 -0.09 -12.52 -6.24
N GLU A 194 0.06 -11.45 -5.45
CA GLU A 194 -1.07 -10.73 -4.85
C GLU A 194 -1.72 -9.73 -5.84
N PHE A 195 -0.91 -9.08 -6.68
CA PHE A 195 -1.33 -8.05 -7.64
C PHE A 195 -0.90 -8.38 -9.08
N PRO A 196 -1.31 -9.54 -9.64
CA PRO A 196 -0.82 -9.97 -10.94
C PRO A 196 -1.22 -9.00 -12.06
N VAL A 197 -2.33 -8.27 -11.95
CA VAL A 197 -2.80 -7.33 -13.00
C VAL A 197 -2.71 -5.86 -12.58
N GLY A 198 -1.95 -5.54 -11.53
CA GLY A 198 -1.71 -4.16 -11.11
C GLY A 198 -0.93 -3.35 -12.15
N ALA A 199 -1.04 -2.03 -12.10
CA ALA A 199 -0.32 -1.14 -13.02
C ALA A 199 1.21 -1.30 -12.93
N GLY A 200 1.72 -1.64 -11.74
CA GLY A 200 3.13 -1.93 -11.50
C GLY A 200 3.56 -3.35 -11.88
N ALA A 201 2.64 -4.27 -12.20
CA ALA A 201 2.95 -5.68 -12.41
C ALA A 201 3.91 -5.95 -13.57
N PRO A 202 3.81 -5.27 -14.74
CA PRO A 202 4.84 -5.40 -15.77
C PRO A 202 6.21 -5.03 -15.19
N HIS A 203 6.39 -3.81 -14.71
CA HIS A 203 7.68 -3.35 -14.17
C HIS A 203 8.19 -4.27 -13.04
N GLY A 204 7.31 -4.71 -12.14
CA GLY A 204 7.66 -5.65 -11.08
C GLY A 204 8.20 -6.98 -11.61
N LYS A 205 7.63 -7.50 -12.71
CA LYS A 205 8.13 -8.73 -13.36
C LYS A 205 9.50 -8.54 -14.00
N LEU A 206 9.78 -7.35 -14.56
CA LEU A 206 11.13 -7.01 -15.04
C LEU A 206 12.13 -7.10 -13.89
N LEU A 207 11.86 -6.40 -12.78
CA LEU A 207 12.75 -6.33 -11.61
C LEU A 207 12.86 -7.65 -10.85
N TRP A 208 11.81 -8.47 -10.85
CA TRP A 208 11.86 -9.83 -10.33
C TRP A 208 12.84 -10.70 -11.13
N GLY A 209 12.82 -10.62 -12.47
CA GLY A 209 13.80 -11.29 -13.32
C GLY A 209 15.24 -10.84 -13.03
N TYR A 210 15.46 -9.55 -12.71
CA TYR A 210 16.75 -9.05 -12.25
C TYR A 210 17.19 -9.69 -10.92
N ALA A 211 16.27 -9.83 -9.95
CA ALA A 211 16.58 -10.47 -8.68
C ALA A 211 16.95 -11.96 -8.89
N LEU A 212 16.18 -12.69 -9.69
CA LEU A 212 16.44 -14.10 -10.04
C LEU A 212 17.82 -14.26 -10.68
N ALA A 213 18.17 -13.41 -11.65
CA ALA A 213 19.46 -13.44 -12.31
C ALA A 213 20.64 -13.24 -11.33
N ASN A 214 20.47 -12.34 -10.35
CA ASN A 214 21.50 -12.06 -9.33
C ASN A 214 21.62 -13.15 -8.25
N ILE A 215 20.56 -13.91 -8.01
CA ILE A 215 20.61 -15.11 -7.13
C ILE A 215 21.25 -16.30 -7.86
N GLY A 216 21.30 -16.26 -9.20
CA GLY A 216 21.86 -17.31 -10.05
C GLY A 216 20.82 -18.22 -10.71
N ASP A 217 19.52 -17.94 -10.50
CA ASP A 217 18.44 -18.66 -11.20
C ASP A 217 18.24 -18.07 -12.61
N LYS A 218 19.16 -18.46 -13.51
CA LYS A 218 19.19 -17.98 -14.89
C LYS A 218 17.91 -18.36 -15.65
N GLU A 219 17.40 -19.56 -15.44
CA GLU A 219 16.24 -20.09 -16.18
C GLU A 219 14.97 -19.31 -15.85
N SER A 220 14.67 -19.13 -14.56
CA SER A 220 13.50 -18.36 -14.14
C SER A 220 13.62 -16.89 -14.55
N ALA A 221 14.82 -16.30 -14.48
CA ALA A 221 15.05 -14.93 -14.94
C ALA A 221 14.76 -14.75 -16.43
N ILE A 222 15.27 -15.67 -17.26
CA ILE A 222 14.99 -15.71 -18.70
C ILE A 222 13.49 -15.82 -18.95
N ASN A 223 12.81 -16.77 -18.29
CA ASN A 223 11.38 -16.98 -18.45
C ASN A 223 10.57 -15.73 -18.05
N ALA A 224 10.96 -15.06 -16.96
CA ALA A 224 10.32 -13.83 -16.52
C ALA A 224 10.41 -12.70 -17.54
N TRP A 225 11.55 -12.56 -18.23
CA TRP A 225 11.76 -11.54 -19.26
C TRP A 225 11.20 -11.92 -20.63
N GLN A 226 11.16 -13.22 -20.98
CA GLN A 226 10.55 -13.68 -22.23
C GLN A 226 9.02 -13.64 -22.20
N ASP A 227 8.41 -13.62 -21.01
CA ASP A 227 6.96 -13.41 -20.90
C ASP A 227 6.58 -11.96 -21.26
N VAL A 228 6.11 -11.84 -22.50
CA VAL A 228 5.59 -10.61 -23.12
C VAL A 228 4.09 -10.72 -23.42
N SER A 229 3.38 -11.62 -22.73
CA SER A 229 1.95 -11.87 -22.93
C SER A 229 1.05 -10.68 -22.58
N ARG A 230 1.56 -9.73 -21.77
CA ARG A 230 0.81 -8.57 -21.29
C ARG A 230 1.09 -7.32 -22.11
N PRO A 231 0.11 -6.41 -22.24
CA PRO A 231 0.33 -5.11 -22.85
C PRO A 231 1.48 -4.37 -22.15
N MET A 232 2.49 -3.98 -22.92
CA MET A 232 3.64 -3.21 -22.46
C MET A 232 4.16 -2.33 -23.61
N ALA A 233 4.95 -1.31 -23.28
CA ALA A 233 5.54 -0.44 -24.30
C ALA A 233 6.52 -1.24 -25.18
N PRO A 234 6.63 -0.95 -26.49
CA PRO A 234 7.57 -1.64 -27.40
C PRO A 234 9.02 -1.62 -26.91
N GLN A 235 9.45 -0.51 -26.31
CA GLN A 235 10.79 -0.32 -25.76
C GLN A 235 11.03 -1.26 -24.57
N GLU A 236 10.04 -1.41 -23.69
CA GLU A 236 10.12 -2.31 -22.54
C GLU A 236 10.20 -3.78 -23.00
N LYS A 237 9.40 -4.15 -24.00
CA LYS A 237 9.47 -5.47 -24.63
C LYS A 237 10.85 -5.75 -25.20
N ALA A 238 11.41 -4.81 -25.96
CA ALA A 238 12.74 -4.95 -26.56
C ALA A 238 13.83 -5.10 -25.48
N ALA A 239 13.80 -4.27 -24.43
CA ALA A 239 14.76 -4.33 -23.33
C ALA A 239 14.73 -5.69 -22.61
N ARG A 240 13.54 -6.23 -22.31
CA ARG A 240 13.40 -7.55 -21.69
C ARG A 240 13.97 -8.68 -22.54
N LEU A 241 13.61 -8.71 -23.83
CA LEU A 241 14.10 -9.74 -24.73
C LEU A 241 15.62 -9.65 -24.91
N PHE A 242 16.18 -8.44 -24.92
CA PHE A 242 17.62 -8.22 -24.91
C PHE A 242 18.29 -8.75 -23.64
N LEU A 243 17.71 -8.51 -22.46
CA LEU A 243 18.23 -9.04 -21.19
C LEU A 243 18.20 -10.58 -21.17
N ALA A 244 17.10 -11.18 -21.62
CA ALA A 244 16.97 -12.64 -21.70
C ALA A 244 17.99 -13.25 -22.65
N LYS A 245 18.21 -12.65 -23.83
CA LYS A 245 19.24 -13.08 -24.77
C LYS A 245 20.65 -12.92 -24.17
N SER A 246 20.94 -11.76 -23.59
CA SER A 246 22.24 -11.49 -22.98
C SER A 246 22.59 -12.46 -21.86
N LEU A 247 21.59 -12.89 -21.07
CA LEU A 247 21.80 -13.88 -20.01
C LEU A 247 21.98 -15.31 -20.54
N LYS A 248 21.32 -15.67 -21.66
CA LYS A 248 21.56 -16.94 -22.37
C LYS A 248 22.97 -17.01 -22.93
N ASP A 249 23.47 -15.89 -23.46
CA ASP A 249 24.78 -15.82 -24.12
C ASP A 249 25.94 -15.80 -23.09
N LYS A 250 25.68 -15.48 -21.82
CA LYS A 250 26.66 -15.57 -20.72
C LYS A 250 26.85 -17.02 -20.27
N LYS A 251 27.88 -17.67 -20.83
CA LYS A 251 28.44 -18.95 -20.35
C LYS A 251 28.83 -18.84 -18.87
#